data_AF-A0A954W4R2-F1
#
_entry.id   AF-A0A954W4R2-F1
#
_cell.length_a   1.000
_cell.length_b   1.000
_cell.length_c   1.000
_cell.angle_alpha   90.00
_cell.angle_beta   90.00
_cell.angle_gamma   90.00
#
_symmetry.space_group_name_H-M   'P 1'
#
loop_
_entity.id
_entity.type
_entity.pdbx_description
1 polymer ?
#
loop_
_entity_poly.entity_id
_entity_poly.type
_entity_poly.pdbx_seq_one_letter_code
_entity_poly.pdbx_strand_id
1 'polypeptide(L)'
;LVAAWGAQEDARAARTRAQIVKLHELIMNRWESYRTRPVPIRIPPTAVAGQAASVRLAALRQMMRRELPERITDIDDLPTTTTFNVAVQPAGTLPATLPASSLWRTYRRRVAATYSIPLNWNTSTSGFNWTTTHQGSECLYMILATMRDGDTNALDFLQTGEIGDVDEDGMPEILDAWGNPIWFLRWAPGFRSEIQKGDGDPTTDGNAGSWADPFDLLHADPRWSDGNPGNDPYILFPLIYSAGRDEDLDVMINPYSIPNVDYSDSSQAASGITNDPYLVENVASPGPQVGWAGDVDADGYDGSQDNIYNHTLAY
;
A
#
# COMPACT_ATOMS: atom_id res chain seq x y z
N LEU A 1 -16.01 -38.71 -6.68
CA LEU A 1 -14.65 -38.16 -6.46
C LEU A 1 -14.55 -36.71 -6.93
N VAL A 2 -14.92 -36.39 -8.18
CA VAL A 2 -14.93 -35.00 -8.71
C VAL A 2 -15.76 -34.01 -7.87
N ALA A 3 -16.96 -34.42 -7.42
CA ALA A 3 -17.82 -33.56 -6.60
C ALA A 3 -17.27 -33.23 -5.19
N ALA A 4 -16.44 -34.12 -4.62
CA ALA A 4 -15.85 -33.89 -3.30
C ALA A 4 -14.66 -32.92 -3.37
N TRP A 5 -13.91 -32.97 -4.47
CA TRP A 5 -12.79 -32.06 -4.70
C TRP A 5 -13.26 -30.63 -4.95
N GLY A 6 -14.29 -30.43 -5.78
CA GLY A 6 -14.90 -29.11 -5.97
C GLY A 6 -15.41 -28.49 -4.66
N ALA A 7 -16.06 -29.28 -3.81
CA ALA A 7 -16.54 -28.81 -2.51
C ALA A 7 -15.41 -28.40 -1.55
N GLN A 8 -14.21 -28.98 -1.67
CA GLN A 8 -13.05 -28.59 -0.86
C GLN A 8 -12.46 -27.27 -1.36
N GLU A 9 -12.33 -27.09 -2.67
CA GLU A 9 -11.85 -25.83 -3.26
C GLU A 9 -12.80 -24.67 -2.97
N ASP A 10 -14.10 -24.88 -3.09
CA ASP A 10 -15.11 -23.87 -2.72
C ASP A 10 -15.03 -23.50 -1.24
N ALA A 11 -14.77 -24.47 -0.36
CA ALA A 11 -14.61 -24.24 1.07
C ALA A 11 -13.33 -23.44 1.39
N ARG A 12 -12.23 -23.69 0.67
CA ARG A 12 -11.00 -22.89 0.77
C ARG A 12 -11.25 -21.46 0.31
N ALA A 13 -11.85 -21.27 -0.86
CA ALA A 13 -12.18 -19.94 -1.37
C ALA A 13 -13.11 -19.17 -0.43
N ALA A 14 -14.12 -19.83 0.15
CA ALA A 14 -15.00 -19.21 1.14
C ALA A 14 -14.26 -18.80 2.42
N ARG A 15 -13.30 -19.61 2.89
CA ARG A 15 -12.46 -19.27 4.05
C ARG A 15 -11.56 -18.07 3.75
N THR A 16 -10.87 -18.08 2.61
CA THR A 16 -10.01 -16.96 2.17
C THR A 16 -10.82 -15.67 2.03
N ARG A 17 -12.03 -15.71 1.45
CA ARG A 17 -12.94 -14.55 1.43
C ARG A 17 -13.26 -14.03 2.83
N ALA A 18 -13.63 -14.91 3.76
CA ALA A 18 -13.94 -14.52 5.13
C ALA A 18 -12.72 -13.92 5.86
N GLN A 19 -11.52 -14.43 5.58
CA GLN A 19 -10.27 -13.87 6.09
C GLN A 19 -10.01 -12.47 5.53
N ILE A 20 -10.10 -12.30 4.20
CA ILE A 20 -9.91 -11.01 3.52
C ILE A 20 -10.93 -9.97 3.99
N VAL A 21 -12.19 -10.36 4.25
CA VAL A 21 -13.20 -9.44 4.81
C VAL A 21 -12.76 -8.91 6.18
N LYS A 22 -12.27 -9.77 7.08
CA LYS A 22 -11.77 -9.33 8.40
C LYS A 22 -10.55 -8.44 8.28
N LEU A 23 -9.60 -8.82 7.42
CA LEU A 23 -8.40 -8.02 7.14
C LEU A 23 -8.80 -6.64 6.60
N HIS A 24 -9.75 -6.60 5.68
CA HIS A 24 -10.32 -5.38 5.14
C HIS A 24 -10.91 -4.49 6.23
N GLU A 25 -11.76 -5.02 7.13
CA GLU A 25 -12.33 -4.23 8.22
C GLU A 25 -11.25 -3.57 9.09
N LEU A 26 -10.22 -4.34 9.49
CA LEU A 26 -9.12 -3.85 10.32
C LEU A 26 -8.29 -2.77 9.60
N ILE A 27 -7.93 -3.02 8.34
CA ILE A 27 -7.11 -2.11 7.54
C ILE A 27 -7.89 -0.86 7.16
N MET A 28 -9.16 -0.99 6.77
CA MET A 28 -10.02 0.15 6.44
C MET A 28 -10.28 1.04 7.64
N ASN A 29 -10.52 0.47 8.82
CA ASN A 29 -10.66 1.26 10.06
C ASN A 29 -9.41 2.12 10.31
N ARG A 30 -8.21 1.56 10.07
CA ARG A 30 -6.97 2.32 10.17
C ARG A 30 -6.84 3.36 9.06
N TRP A 31 -7.15 3.01 7.81
CA TRP A 31 -7.07 3.89 6.65
C TRP A 31 -8.01 5.09 6.80
N GLU A 32 -9.27 4.86 7.19
CA GLU A 32 -10.27 5.90 7.44
C GLU A 32 -9.84 6.85 8.57
N SER A 33 -9.13 6.34 9.59
CA SER A 33 -8.63 7.17 10.69
C SER A 33 -7.72 8.31 10.22
N TYR A 34 -7.03 8.17 9.08
CA TYR A 34 -6.14 9.21 8.56
C TYR A 34 -6.89 10.44 8.03
N ARG A 35 -8.17 10.31 7.64
CA ARG A 35 -8.95 11.46 7.11
C ARG A 35 -9.02 12.62 8.09
N THR A 36 -9.15 12.30 9.38
CA THR A 36 -9.30 13.29 10.45
C THR A 36 -8.05 13.42 11.33
N ARG A 37 -6.97 12.69 11.02
CA ARG A 37 -5.81 12.62 11.92
C ARG A 37 -4.98 13.89 11.88
N PRO A 38 -4.59 14.44 13.05
CA PRO A 38 -3.61 15.52 13.10
C PRO A 38 -2.23 15.05 12.62
N VAL A 39 -1.62 15.81 11.73
CA VAL A 39 -0.26 15.54 11.23
C VAL A 39 0.73 16.45 11.99
N PRO A 40 1.71 15.91 12.74
CA PRO A 40 2.65 16.71 13.52
C PRO A 40 3.75 17.28 12.62
N ILE A 41 3.37 18.23 11.76
CA ILE A 41 4.27 18.88 10.79
C ILE A 41 4.77 20.22 11.30
N ARG A 42 5.98 20.57 10.88
CA ARG A 42 6.50 21.93 10.96
C ARG A 42 6.49 22.53 9.56
N ILE A 43 5.57 23.46 9.33
CA ILE A 43 5.49 24.20 8.07
C ILE A 43 6.39 25.44 8.19
N PRO A 44 7.23 25.74 7.18
CA PRO A 44 8.02 26.96 7.15
C PRO A 44 7.12 28.22 7.32
N PRO A 45 7.51 29.22 8.13
CA PRO A 45 6.72 30.45 8.33
C PRO A 45 6.45 31.25 7.05
N THR A 46 7.24 31.01 6.00
CA THR A 46 7.15 31.68 4.70
C THR A 46 6.18 30.99 3.74
N ALA A 47 5.63 29.82 4.09
CA ALA A 47 4.73 29.07 3.22
C ALA A 47 3.36 29.75 3.12
N VAL A 48 2.87 29.98 1.90
CA VAL A 48 1.49 30.44 1.68
C VAL A 48 0.50 29.28 1.87
N ALA A 49 -0.79 29.59 2.01
CA ALA A 49 -1.82 28.60 2.35
C ALA A 49 -1.84 27.36 1.44
N GLY A 50 -1.71 27.54 0.11
CA GLY A 50 -1.65 26.41 -0.83
C GLY A 50 -0.41 25.54 -0.64
N GLN A 51 0.76 26.16 -0.42
CA GLN A 51 2.01 25.43 -0.16
C GLN A 51 1.95 24.68 1.17
N ALA A 52 1.33 25.27 2.19
CA ALA A 52 1.08 24.64 3.48
C ALA A 52 0.17 23.40 3.33
N ALA A 53 -0.81 23.45 2.42
CA ALA A 53 -1.67 22.31 2.11
C ALA A 53 -0.88 21.17 1.43
N SER A 54 -0.02 21.47 0.45
CA SER A 54 0.81 20.46 -0.21
C SER A 54 1.79 19.80 0.77
N VAL A 55 2.41 20.58 1.66
CA VAL A 55 3.28 20.06 2.73
C VAL A 55 2.49 19.15 3.67
N ARG A 56 1.26 19.50 4.03
CA ARG A 56 0.39 18.66 4.86
C ARG A 56 0.03 17.36 4.14
N LEU A 57 -0.33 17.41 2.87
CA LEU A 57 -0.68 16.23 2.06
C LEU A 57 0.48 15.25 1.99
N ALA A 58 1.68 15.72 1.63
CA ALA A 58 2.86 14.88 1.53
C ALA A 58 3.26 14.28 2.89
N ALA A 59 3.10 15.03 3.99
CA ALA A 59 3.34 14.51 5.33
C ALA A 59 2.29 13.50 5.80
N LEU A 60 1.03 13.65 5.37
CA LEU A 60 -0.02 12.67 5.62
C LEU A 60 0.28 11.35 4.89
N ARG A 61 0.69 11.42 3.62
CA ARG A 61 1.13 10.27 2.81
C ARG A 61 2.35 9.58 3.42
N GLN A 62 3.35 10.33 3.88
CA GLN A 62 4.50 9.79 4.63
C GLN A 62 4.06 9.10 5.94
N MET A 63 3.07 9.66 6.65
CA MET A 63 2.53 9.03 7.86
C MET A 63 1.85 7.70 7.53
N MET A 64 1.00 7.68 6.49
CA MET A 64 0.37 6.43 6.00
C MET A 64 1.42 5.39 5.63
N ARG A 65 2.45 5.78 4.88
CA ARG A 65 3.55 4.89 4.48
C ARG A 65 4.22 4.21 5.68
N ARG A 66 4.48 4.98 6.73
CA ARG A 66 5.16 4.48 7.94
C ARG A 66 4.28 3.63 8.84
N GLU A 67 2.98 3.82 8.79
CA GLU A 67 2.03 3.16 9.69
C GLU A 67 1.30 1.98 9.03
N LEU A 68 1.16 2.00 7.71
CA LEU A 68 0.70 0.93 6.84
C LEU A 68 1.80 0.61 5.81
N PRO A 69 2.97 0.11 6.21
CA PRO A 69 4.03 -0.25 5.26
C PRO A 69 3.53 -1.34 4.30
N GLU A 70 4.01 -1.31 3.06
CA GLU A 70 3.79 -2.40 2.09
C GLU A 70 5.11 -3.04 1.63
N ARG A 71 6.25 -2.41 1.95
CA ARG A 71 7.59 -2.79 1.49
C ARG A 71 8.61 -2.64 2.59
N ILE A 72 9.71 -3.38 2.47
CA ILE A 72 10.87 -3.27 3.37
C ILE A 72 11.39 -1.82 3.40
N THR A 73 11.40 -1.14 2.25
CA THR A 73 11.85 0.25 2.09
C THR A 73 11.02 1.26 2.90
N ASP A 74 9.75 0.95 3.22
CA ASP A 74 8.92 1.80 4.09
C ASP A 74 9.39 1.78 5.56
N ILE A 75 10.12 0.74 5.94
CA ILE A 75 10.62 0.50 7.30
C ILE A 75 12.12 0.79 7.40
N ASP A 76 12.89 0.56 6.32
CA ASP A 76 14.33 0.80 6.25
C ASP A 76 14.70 2.30 6.41
N ASP A 77 13.82 3.24 6.05
CA ASP A 77 14.04 4.70 6.10
C ASP A 77 14.66 5.25 7.43
N LEU A 78 15.98 5.40 7.46
CA LEU A 78 16.79 5.52 8.68
C LEU A 78 16.58 6.74 9.59
N PRO A 79 16.18 7.95 9.14
CA PRO A 79 16.11 9.05 10.07
C PRO A 79 14.80 9.04 10.87
N THR A 80 14.94 8.97 12.20
CA THR A 80 13.83 9.13 13.17
C THR A 80 13.04 10.44 13.00
N THR A 81 13.58 11.38 12.21
CA THR A 81 12.93 12.57 11.69
C THR A 81 13.29 12.69 10.22
N THR A 82 12.35 12.48 9.30
CA THR A 82 12.63 12.64 7.87
C THR A 82 12.30 14.05 7.45
N THR A 83 13.30 14.73 6.93
CA THR A 83 13.09 15.94 6.14
C THR A 83 13.01 15.50 4.68
N PHE A 84 11.89 15.80 4.05
CA PHE A 84 11.66 15.52 2.64
C PHE A 84 11.26 16.81 1.92
N ASN A 85 11.53 16.83 0.62
CA ASN A 85 11.30 17.96 -0.24
C ASN A 85 9.92 17.83 -0.88
N VAL A 86 9.03 18.77 -0.61
CA VAL A 86 7.67 18.77 -1.15
C VAL A 86 7.61 19.71 -2.34
N ALA A 87 7.20 19.20 -3.49
CA ALA A 87 6.85 20.01 -4.64
C ALA A 87 5.59 20.85 -4.29
N VAL A 88 5.66 22.17 -4.48
CA VAL A 88 4.56 23.09 -4.15
C VAL A 88 4.22 24.01 -5.32
N GLN A 89 2.98 24.50 -5.32
CA GLN A 89 2.50 25.48 -6.29
C GLN A 89 2.37 26.90 -5.67
N PRO A 90 2.70 27.98 -6.42
CA PRO A 90 3.39 27.99 -7.71
C PRO A 90 4.83 27.47 -7.58
N ALA A 91 5.34 26.87 -8.68
CA ALA A 91 6.61 26.13 -8.79
C ALA A 91 7.67 26.43 -7.72
N GLY A 92 7.96 25.41 -6.91
CA GLY A 92 9.03 25.45 -5.91
C GLY A 92 9.11 24.17 -5.09
N THR A 93 10.03 24.16 -4.13
CA THR A 93 10.20 23.05 -3.19
C THR A 93 10.27 23.59 -1.78
N LEU A 94 9.49 23.01 -0.87
CA LEU A 94 9.57 23.32 0.56
C LEU A 94 10.02 22.09 1.36
N PRO A 95 10.92 22.27 2.34
CA PRO A 95 11.25 21.19 3.25
C PRO A 95 10.07 20.95 4.20
N ALA A 96 9.71 19.69 4.35
CA ALA A 96 8.76 19.21 5.34
C ALA A 96 9.47 18.25 6.28
N THR A 97 9.30 18.44 7.58
CA THR A 97 9.92 17.60 8.61
C THR A 97 8.82 16.86 9.37
N LEU A 98 8.87 15.53 9.34
CA LEU A 98 7.93 14.66 10.05
C LEU A 98 8.68 13.72 11.02
N PRO A 99 8.33 13.73 12.32
CA PRO A 99 8.88 12.76 13.27
C PRO A 99 8.36 11.36 12.96
N ALA A 100 9.19 10.34 13.18
CA ALA A 100 8.77 8.94 13.07
C ALA A 100 7.67 8.62 14.08
N SER A 101 6.63 7.91 13.62
CA SER A 101 5.54 7.44 14.49
C SER A 101 6.05 6.40 15.48
N SER A 102 5.36 6.27 16.62
CA SER A 102 5.66 5.21 17.59
C SER A 102 5.47 3.82 16.98
N LEU A 103 4.49 3.68 16.09
CA LEU A 103 4.16 2.45 15.38
C LEU A 103 5.31 2.00 14.48
N TRP A 104 5.84 2.91 13.67
CA TRP A 104 7.00 2.65 12.81
C TRP A 104 8.24 2.23 13.60
N ARG A 105 8.49 2.88 14.74
CA ARG A 105 9.57 2.47 15.65
C ARG A 105 9.34 1.07 16.24
N THR A 106 8.09 0.67 16.44
CA THR A 106 7.74 -0.69 16.87
C THR A 106 8.02 -1.72 15.78
N TYR A 107 7.69 -1.43 14.52
CA TYR A 107 8.05 -2.30 13.38
C TYR A 107 9.56 -2.51 13.32
N ARG A 108 10.35 -1.42 13.37
CA ARG A 108 11.82 -1.52 13.37
C ARG A 108 12.40 -2.30 14.53
N ARG A 109 11.83 -2.14 15.74
CA ARG A 109 12.24 -2.93 16.91
C ARG A 109 11.95 -4.41 16.72
N ARG A 110 10.82 -4.76 16.10
CA ARG A 110 10.47 -6.14 15.80
C ARG A 110 11.47 -6.74 14.81
N VAL A 111 11.70 -6.08 13.68
CA VAL A 111 12.71 -6.51 12.68
C VAL A 111 14.08 -6.69 13.35
N ALA A 112 14.52 -5.70 14.13
CA ALA A 112 15.80 -5.76 14.83
C ALA A 112 15.89 -6.95 15.80
N ALA A 113 14.79 -7.28 16.47
CA ALA A 113 14.72 -8.42 17.37
C ALA A 113 14.71 -9.76 16.60
N THR A 114 13.95 -9.86 15.51
CA THR A 114 13.87 -11.05 14.65
C THR A 114 15.27 -11.45 14.15
N TYR A 115 16.01 -10.49 13.62
CA TYR A 115 17.34 -10.73 13.03
C TYR A 115 18.51 -10.56 14.01
N SER A 116 18.23 -10.21 15.27
CA SER A 116 19.27 -9.88 16.27
C SER A 116 20.27 -8.80 15.79
N ILE A 117 19.76 -7.78 15.07
CA ILE A 117 20.53 -6.67 14.49
C ILE A 117 20.28 -5.36 15.26
N PRO A 118 21.14 -4.33 15.14
CA PRO A 118 20.95 -3.07 15.85
C PRO A 118 19.76 -2.25 15.30
N LEU A 119 19.19 -1.34 16.09
CA LEU A 119 17.99 -0.57 15.70
C LEU A 119 18.21 0.39 14.52
N ASN A 120 19.45 0.80 14.26
CA ASN A 120 19.86 1.60 13.11
C ASN A 120 20.25 0.74 11.90
N TRP A 121 19.65 -0.44 11.77
CA TRP A 121 19.82 -1.31 10.61
C TRP A 121 19.32 -0.69 9.31
N ASN A 122 19.86 -1.19 8.22
CA ASN A 122 19.33 -1.08 6.87
C ASN A 122 19.41 -2.43 6.15
N THR A 123 18.86 -2.52 4.95
CA THR A 123 18.91 -3.73 4.11
C THR A 123 20.32 -4.27 3.83
N SER A 124 21.38 -3.47 4.03
CA SER A 124 22.79 -3.89 3.90
C SER A 124 23.43 -4.32 5.24
N THR A 125 22.67 -4.39 6.32
CA THR A 125 23.19 -4.74 7.65
C THR A 125 23.53 -6.23 7.71
N SER A 126 24.73 -6.55 8.21
CA SER A 126 25.14 -7.95 8.36
C SER A 126 24.17 -8.72 9.26
N GLY A 127 23.70 -9.88 8.79
CA GLY A 127 22.72 -10.72 9.48
C GLY A 127 21.26 -10.39 9.17
N PHE A 128 20.99 -9.36 8.37
CA PHE A 128 19.65 -9.10 7.83
C PHE A 128 19.39 -10.03 6.64
N ASN A 129 18.35 -10.87 6.75
CA ASN A 129 18.00 -11.87 5.73
C ASN A 129 16.59 -11.68 5.15
N TRP A 130 15.84 -10.64 5.55
CA TRP A 130 14.50 -10.38 5.03
C TRP A 130 14.52 -10.11 3.52
N THR A 131 13.76 -10.89 2.75
CA THR A 131 13.71 -10.86 1.29
C THR A 131 12.53 -10.06 0.76
N THR A 132 12.59 -9.65 -0.50
CA THR A 132 11.51 -8.90 -1.14
C THR A 132 10.40 -9.78 -1.71
N THR A 133 10.52 -11.11 -1.58
CA THR A 133 9.66 -12.09 -2.27
C THR A 133 8.22 -12.04 -1.80
N HIS A 134 7.98 -11.84 -0.50
CA HIS A 134 6.65 -11.79 0.10
C HIS A 134 6.41 -10.51 0.94
N GLN A 135 7.22 -9.47 0.74
CA GLN A 135 7.24 -8.24 1.56
C GLN A 135 5.88 -7.57 1.80
N GLY A 136 4.95 -7.66 0.85
CA GLY A 136 3.59 -7.14 1.03
C GLY A 136 2.84 -7.89 2.14
N SER A 137 2.88 -9.22 2.12
CA SER A 137 2.24 -10.07 3.13
C SER A 137 2.95 -9.99 4.49
N GLU A 138 4.27 -9.92 4.50
CA GLU A 138 5.05 -9.78 5.74
C GLU A 138 4.82 -8.41 6.41
N CYS A 139 4.67 -7.36 5.60
CA CYS A 139 4.26 -6.04 6.09
C CYS A 139 2.83 -6.07 6.64
N LEU A 140 1.90 -6.78 5.99
CA LEU A 140 0.55 -7.00 6.51
C LEU A 140 0.57 -7.70 7.86
N TYR A 141 1.36 -8.76 8.02
CA TYR A 141 1.56 -9.44 9.29
C TYR A 141 2.04 -8.47 10.38
N MET A 142 3.03 -7.62 10.08
CA MET A 142 3.52 -6.63 11.05
C MET A 142 2.47 -5.61 11.45
N ILE A 143 1.67 -5.13 10.50
CA ILE A 143 0.56 -4.21 10.78
C ILE A 143 -0.39 -4.87 11.78
N LEU A 144 -0.87 -6.07 11.47
CA LEU A 144 -1.80 -6.82 12.32
C LEU A 144 -1.20 -7.12 13.69
N ALA A 145 0.07 -7.52 13.76
CA ALA A 145 0.76 -7.82 15.00
C ALA A 145 0.79 -6.63 15.99
N THR A 146 0.71 -5.40 15.48
CA THR A 146 0.67 -4.18 16.30
C THR A 146 -0.73 -3.62 16.50
N MET A 147 -1.72 -4.09 15.75
CA MET A 147 -3.11 -3.72 15.95
C MET A 147 -3.66 -4.40 17.20
N ARG A 148 -4.43 -3.63 17.96
CA ARG A 148 -5.17 -4.10 19.14
C ARG A 148 -6.61 -3.68 18.99
N ASP A 149 -7.51 -4.61 19.25
CA ASP A 149 -8.93 -4.34 19.41
C ASP A 149 -9.34 -4.74 20.83
N GLY A 150 -9.50 -3.73 21.70
CA GLY A 150 -9.67 -3.94 23.13
C GLY A 150 -8.48 -4.69 23.76
N ASP A 151 -8.77 -5.86 24.32
CA ASP A 151 -7.78 -6.74 24.98
C ASP A 151 -7.14 -7.76 24.01
N THR A 152 -7.62 -7.84 22.77
CA THR A 152 -7.25 -8.88 21.80
C THR A 152 -6.30 -8.32 20.72
N ASN A 153 -5.34 -9.13 20.26
CA ASN A 153 -4.48 -8.79 19.12
C ASN A 153 -5.21 -9.12 17.81
N ALA A 154 -4.98 -8.35 16.75
CA ALA A 154 -5.59 -8.66 15.45
C ALA A 154 -5.18 -10.05 14.91
N LEU A 155 -4.00 -10.56 15.29
CA LEU A 155 -3.56 -11.91 14.92
C LEU A 155 -4.35 -13.02 15.63
N ASP A 156 -5.01 -12.75 16.76
CA ASP A 156 -5.77 -13.77 17.51
C ASP A 156 -7.04 -14.20 16.74
N PHE A 157 -7.44 -13.43 15.71
CA PHE A 157 -8.55 -13.78 14.82
C PHE A 157 -8.16 -14.80 13.74
N LEU A 158 -6.86 -15.03 13.54
CA LEU A 158 -6.32 -15.97 12.57
C LEU A 158 -6.19 -17.36 13.18
N GLN A 159 -6.50 -18.38 12.38
CA GLN A 159 -6.39 -19.77 12.78
C GLN A 159 -4.94 -20.26 12.75
N THR A 160 -4.69 -21.37 13.45
CA THR A 160 -3.41 -22.08 13.35
C THR A 160 -3.21 -22.55 11.90
N GLY A 161 -2.19 -22.03 11.23
CA GLY A 161 -1.89 -22.29 9.81
C GLY A 161 -2.22 -21.13 8.86
N GLU A 162 -2.90 -20.08 9.31
CA GLU A 162 -3.12 -18.83 8.54
C GLU A 162 -1.97 -17.82 8.73
N ILE A 163 -0.91 -18.23 9.43
CA ILE A 163 0.34 -17.49 9.62
C ILE A 163 1.48 -18.49 9.43
N GLY A 164 2.45 -18.17 8.59
CA GLY A 164 3.62 -19.00 8.30
C GLY A 164 4.81 -18.15 7.85
N ASP A 165 5.95 -18.78 7.59
CA ASP A 165 7.16 -18.19 7.00
C ASP A 165 7.48 -19.06 5.79
N VAL A 166 7.02 -18.64 4.61
CA VAL A 166 6.98 -19.46 3.38
C VAL A 166 8.35 -19.48 2.69
N ASP A 167 9.09 -18.38 2.74
CA ASP A 167 10.41 -18.25 2.12
C ASP A 167 11.60 -18.45 3.08
N GLU A 168 11.31 -18.81 4.34
CA GLU A 168 12.28 -19.12 5.41
C GLU A 168 13.23 -17.97 5.75
N ASP A 169 12.79 -16.74 5.54
CA ASP A 169 13.60 -15.56 5.79
C ASP A 169 13.46 -15.02 7.22
N GLY A 170 12.56 -15.59 8.01
CA GLY A 170 12.31 -15.26 9.41
C GLY A 170 11.15 -14.27 9.63
N MET A 171 10.55 -13.71 8.60
CA MET A 171 9.39 -12.83 8.70
C MET A 171 8.09 -13.52 8.30
N PRO A 172 7.11 -13.63 9.20
CA PRO A 172 5.89 -14.35 8.87
C PRO A 172 4.99 -13.62 7.88
N GLU A 173 4.38 -14.35 6.97
CA GLU A 173 3.26 -13.96 6.12
C GLU A 173 1.90 -14.29 6.74
N ILE A 174 0.87 -13.61 6.25
CA ILE A 174 -0.51 -14.07 6.39
C ILE A 174 -0.81 -15.01 5.22
N LEU A 175 -1.28 -16.22 5.52
CA LEU A 175 -1.54 -17.26 4.52
C LEU A 175 -3.04 -17.43 4.29
N ASP A 176 -3.40 -17.70 3.04
CA ASP A 176 -4.74 -18.09 2.65
C ASP A 176 -5.01 -19.59 2.92
N ALA A 177 -6.19 -20.07 2.51
CA ALA A 177 -6.60 -21.45 2.74
C ALA A 177 -5.85 -22.51 1.91
N TRP A 178 -5.04 -22.10 0.92
CA TRP A 178 -4.13 -22.97 0.15
C TRP A 178 -2.70 -22.94 0.71
N GLY A 179 -2.40 -21.99 1.59
CA GLY A 179 -1.07 -21.80 2.17
C GLY A 179 -0.24 -20.75 1.44
N ASN A 180 -0.86 -20.00 0.52
CA ASN A 180 -0.19 -18.95 -0.23
C ASN A 180 -0.30 -17.60 0.51
N PRO A 181 0.71 -16.73 0.41
CA PRO A 181 0.66 -15.42 1.04
C PRO A 181 -0.50 -14.55 0.53
N ILE A 182 -1.25 -13.94 1.45
CA ILE A 182 -2.20 -12.86 1.18
C ILE A 182 -1.44 -11.54 1.06
N TRP A 183 -1.50 -10.93 -0.09
CA TRP A 183 -0.76 -9.72 -0.41
C TRP A 183 -1.49 -8.45 0.02
N PHE A 184 -0.69 -7.42 0.30
CA PHE A 184 -1.16 -6.10 0.69
C PHE A 184 -0.46 -5.02 -0.13
N LEU A 185 -1.27 -4.18 -0.78
CA LEU A 185 -0.84 -2.92 -1.36
C LEU A 185 -1.56 -1.80 -0.61
N ARG A 186 -0.80 -0.87 -0.03
CA ARG A 186 -1.34 0.32 0.62
C ARG A 186 -2.01 1.21 -0.42
N TRP A 187 -1.37 1.33 -1.59
CA TRP A 187 -1.87 2.09 -2.73
C TRP A 187 -1.80 1.22 -3.97
N ALA A 188 -2.95 1.01 -4.62
CA ALA A 188 -3.06 0.21 -5.82
C ALA A 188 -3.61 1.04 -6.98
N PRO A 189 -2.91 2.10 -7.44
CA PRO A 189 -3.39 2.99 -8.50
C PRO A 189 -3.63 2.29 -9.85
N GLY A 190 -3.07 1.10 -10.09
CA GLY A 190 -3.38 0.29 -11.28
C GLY A 190 -4.67 -0.52 -11.16
N PHE A 191 -5.17 -0.74 -9.94
CA PHE A 191 -6.30 -1.61 -9.71
C PHE A 191 -7.61 -0.89 -10.04
N ARG A 192 -8.54 -1.58 -10.71
CA ARG A 192 -9.83 -1.03 -11.12
C ARG A 192 -10.96 -1.89 -10.57
N SER A 193 -11.96 -1.26 -9.96
CA SER A 193 -13.10 -1.93 -9.32
C SER A 193 -14.29 -0.98 -9.19
N GLU A 194 -15.45 -1.49 -8.75
CA GLU A 194 -16.65 -0.67 -8.55
C GLU A 194 -16.44 0.51 -7.59
N ILE A 195 -15.52 0.33 -6.62
CA ILE A 195 -15.22 1.31 -5.57
C ILE A 195 -13.99 2.16 -5.90
N GLN A 196 -13.19 1.74 -6.87
CA GLN A 196 -11.96 2.41 -7.31
C GLN A 196 -11.91 2.39 -8.83
N LYS A 197 -12.56 3.36 -9.46
CA LYS A 197 -12.74 3.40 -10.93
C LYS A 197 -11.55 3.99 -11.69
N GLY A 198 -10.66 4.70 -11.00
CA GLY A 198 -9.57 5.46 -11.65
C GLY A 198 -10.06 6.70 -12.40
N ASP A 199 -9.11 7.39 -13.02
CA ASP A 199 -9.26 8.59 -13.84
C ASP A 199 -9.44 8.23 -15.32
N GLY A 200 -10.57 7.63 -15.70
CA GLY A 200 -10.66 7.09 -17.06
C GLY A 200 -12.02 6.80 -17.69
N ASP A 201 -13.15 7.05 -17.03
CA ASP A 201 -14.44 7.03 -17.75
C ASP A 201 -15.01 8.46 -17.94
N PRO A 202 -14.57 9.19 -18.99
CA PRO A 202 -15.18 10.45 -19.38
C PRO A 202 -16.63 10.30 -19.91
N THR A 203 -17.16 9.07 -20.01
CA THR A 203 -18.50 8.77 -20.53
C THR A 203 -19.52 8.38 -19.46
N THR A 204 -19.13 7.99 -18.25
CA THR A 204 -20.08 7.64 -17.16
C THR A 204 -20.20 8.64 -16.02
N ASP A 205 -19.20 9.48 -15.75
CA ASP A 205 -19.18 10.31 -14.55
C ASP A 205 -18.86 11.76 -14.91
N GLY A 206 -19.88 12.54 -15.28
CA GLY A 206 -19.79 14.00 -15.40
C GLY A 206 -19.48 14.73 -14.08
N ASN A 207 -18.88 14.07 -13.10
CA ASN A 207 -18.51 14.57 -11.78
C ASN A 207 -17.10 14.07 -11.40
N ALA A 208 -16.07 14.70 -11.97
CA ALA A 208 -14.67 14.55 -11.52
C ALA A 208 -14.51 14.76 -9.98
N GLY A 209 -15.44 15.46 -9.33
CA GLY A 209 -15.43 15.66 -7.87
C GLY A 209 -15.91 14.48 -7.01
N SER A 210 -16.57 13.45 -7.56
CA SER A 210 -17.11 12.34 -6.74
C SER A 210 -16.04 11.32 -6.32
N TRP A 211 -14.92 11.28 -7.04
CA TRP A 211 -13.87 10.27 -6.86
C TRP A 211 -12.52 10.89 -6.56
N ALA A 212 -12.46 12.18 -6.18
CA ALA A 212 -11.20 12.84 -5.82
C ALA A 212 -10.52 12.17 -4.60
N ASP A 213 -9.19 12.27 -4.52
CA ASP A 213 -8.41 11.80 -3.36
C ASP A 213 -9.01 12.39 -2.04
N PRO A 214 -9.57 11.56 -1.14
CA PRO A 214 -10.20 12.05 0.09
C PRO A 214 -9.20 12.68 1.07
N PHE A 215 -7.90 12.50 0.83
CA PHE A 215 -6.83 13.09 1.63
C PHE A 215 -6.35 14.43 1.06
N ASP A 216 -6.76 14.80 -0.15
CA ASP A 216 -6.42 16.06 -0.83
C ASP A 216 -7.62 17.02 -0.95
N LEU A 217 -8.22 17.38 0.19
CA LEU A 217 -9.42 18.24 0.25
C LEU A 217 -9.24 19.65 -0.36
N LEU A 218 -8.00 20.10 -0.55
CA LEU A 218 -7.68 21.44 -1.06
C LEU A 218 -7.10 21.41 -2.47
N HIS A 219 -7.10 20.25 -3.14
CA HIS A 219 -6.50 20.06 -4.46
C HIS A 219 -5.04 20.55 -4.49
N ALA A 220 -4.31 20.19 -3.44
CA ALA A 220 -2.95 20.61 -3.18
C ALA A 220 -1.91 19.73 -3.92
N ASP A 221 -2.33 18.59 -4.47
CA ASP A 221 -1.51 17.81 -5.39
C ASP A 221 -1.22 18.61 -6.67
N PRO A 222 0.04 18.71 -7.11
CA PRO A 222 0.42 19.42 -8.33
C PRO A 222 -0.35 19.01 -9.60
N ARG A 223 -0.84 17.77 -9.67
CA ARG A 223 -1.56 17.25 -10.85
C ARG A 223 -2.86 18.00 -11.17
N TRP A 224 -3.55 18.51 -10.15
CA TRP A 224 -4.71 19.39 -10.33
C TRP A 224 -4.43 20.68 -11.14
N SER A 225 -3.16 21.05 -11.28
CA SER A 225 -2.74 22.30 -11.93
C SER A 225 -1.98 22.11 -13.25
N ASP A 226 -1.76 20.88 -13.69
CA ASP A 226 -0.96 20.63 -14.91
C ASP A 226 -1.78 20.67 -16.21
N GLY A 227 -3.10 20.82 -16.10
CA GLY A 227 -4.01 21.00 -17.22
C GLY A 227 -4.39 19.70 -17.93
N ASN A 228 -4.03 18.54 -17.38
CA ASN A 228 -4.42 17.23 -17.89
C ASN A 228 -5.32 16.48 -16.88
N PRO A 229 -6.66 16.55 -17.02
CA PRO A 229 -7.58 15.87 -16.10
C PRO A 229 -7.40 14.35 -15.99
N GLY A 230 -6.75 13.72 -16.97
CA GLY A 230 -6.43 12.29 -16.97
C GLY A 230 -5.24 11.92 -16.09
N ASN A 231 -4.78 12.82 -15.22
CA ASN A 231 -3.82 12.52 -14.16
C ASN A 231 -4.32 13.01 -12.78
N ASP A 232 -5.55 13.53 -12.70
CA ASP A 232 -6.08 14.10 -11.47
C ASP A 232 -6.11 13.01 -10.37
N PRO A 233 -5.62 13.30 -9.15
CA PRO A 233 -5.64 12.32 -8.06
C PRO A 233 -7.06 11.87 -7.71
N TYR A 234 -7.26 10.56 -7.64
CA TYR A 234 -8.54 9.94 -7.32
C TYR A 234 -8.46 9.02 -6.08
N ILE A 235 -9.59 8.66 -5.49
CA ILE A 235 -9.63 7.82 -4.29
C ILE A 235 -8.92 6.48 -4.50
N LEU A 236 -8.00 6.15 -3.60
CA LEU A 236 -7.31 4.87 -3.56
C LEU A 236 -7.67 4.13 -2.28
N PHE A 237 -8.09 2.88 -2.43
CA PHE A 237 -8.30 1.96 -1.32
C PHE A 237 -7.12 0.98 -1.22
N PRO A 238 -6.77 0.54 0.00
CA PRO A 238 -5.81 -0.53 0.15
C PRO A 238 -6.36 -1.83 -0.48
N LEU A 239 -5.50 -2.50 -1.24
CA LEU A 239 -5.81 -3.78 -1.87
C LEU A 239 -5.24 -4.91 -1.01
N ILE A 240 -6.12 -5.83 -0.61
CA ILE A 240 -5.79 -7.06 0.10
C ILE A 240 -6.29 -8.19 -0.79
N TYR A 241 -5.39 -9.04 -1.24
CA TYR A 241 -5.71 -10.03 -2.27
C TYR A 241 -4.94 -11.34 -2.08
N SER A 242 -5.55 -12.43 -2.55
CA SER A 242 -4.98 -13.77 -2.64
C SER A 242 -5.11 -14.24 -4.08
N ALA A 243 -4.13 -15.03 -4.52
CA ALA A 243 -4.11 -15.70 -5.81
C ALA A 243 -5.36 -16.55 -6.05
N GLY A 244 -6.00 -17.04 -4.98
CA GLY A 244 -7.16 -17.89 -5.12
C GLY A 244 -6.75 -19.31 -5.49
N ARG A 245 -7.39 -19.90 -6.49
CA ARG A 245 -7.38 -21.34 -6.71
C ARG A 245 -6.26 -21.80 -7.63
N ASP A 246 -5.90 -20.98 -8.61
CA ASP A 246 -4.80 -21.26 -9.52
C ASP A 246 -3.42 -21.01 -8.89
N GLU A 247 -3.38 -20.28 -7.77
CA GLU A 247 -2.18 -19.94 -7.01
C GLU A 247 -1.26 -18.92 -7.74
N ASP A 248 -1.76 -18.29 -8.81
CA ASP A 248 -1.04 -17.34 -9.63
C ASP A 248 -1.49 -15.89 -9.35
N LEU A 249 -0.52 -14.99 -9.10
CA LEU A 249 -0.79 -13.60 -8.71
C LEU A 249 -0.75 -12.66 -9.92
N ASP A 250 -1.89 -12.51 -10.57
CA ASP A 250 -2.07 -11.58 -11.70
C ASP A 250 -2.32 -10.12 -11.28
N VAL A 251 -1.51 -9.64 -10.34
CA VAL A 251 -1.53 -8.25 -9.89
C VAL A 251 -0.12 -7.71 -9.91
N MET A 252 0.09 -6.63 -10.66
CA MET A 252 1.40 -6.03 -10.83
C MET A 252 1.86 -5.34 -9.55
N ILE A 253 2.83 -5.93 -8.85
CA ILE A 253 3.40 -5.34 -7.62
C ILE A 253 4.45 -4.28 -7.97
N ASN A 254 5.22 -4.45 -9.05
CA ASN A 254 6.25 -3.50 -9.50
C ASN A 254 6.02 -3.14 -10.97
N PRO A 255 5.99 -1.86 -11.34
CA PRO A 255 6.00 -1.44 -12.74
C PRO A 255 7.25 -1.97 -13.46
N TYR A 256 7.15 -2.29 -14.76
CA TYR A 256 8.25 -2.88 -15.53
C TYR A 256 9.53 -2.03 -15.53
N SER A 257 9.37 -0.71 -15.52
CA SER A 257 10.47 0.27 -15.49
C SER A 257 11.00 0.56 -14.08
N ILE A 258 10.28 0.15 -13.03
CA ILE A 258 10.61 0.39 -11.62
C ILE A 258 10.54 -0.95 -10.89
N PRO A 259 11.58 -1.81 -11.05
CA PRO A 259 11.57 -3.16 -10.50
C PRO A 259 11.55 -3.19 -8.96
N ASN A 260 11.91 -2.07 -8.32
CA ASN A 260 11.87 -1.88 -6.88
C ASN A 260 11.26 -0.52 -6.56
N VAL A 261 9.94 -0.47 -6.41
CA VAL A 261 9.25 0.75 -6.00
C VAL A 261 9.71 1.16 -4.59
N ASP A 262 10.15 2.40 -4.46
CA ASP A 262 10.47 3.06 -3.20
C ASP A 262 9.74 4.40 -3.13
N TYR A 263 8.64 4.43 -2.37
CA TYR A 263 7.85 5.66 -2.19
C TYR A 263 8.61 6.76 -1.41
N SER A 264 9.73 6.45 -0.74
CA SER A 264 10.62 7.48 -0.19
C SER A 264 11.31 8.28 -1.28
N ASP A 265 11.56 7.65 -2.43
CA ASP A 265 12.42 8.19 -3.47
C ASP A 265 11.59 8.99 -4.46
N SER A 266 11.57 10.31 -4.27
CA SER A 266 10.89 11.23 -5.18
C SER A 266 11.44 11.21 -6.61
N SER A 267 12.63 10.64 -6.85
CA SER A 267 13.15 10.48 -8.21
C SER A 267 12.41 9.42 -9.02
N GLN A 268 11.70 8.50 -8.35
CA GLN A 268 10.86 7.49 -9.00
C GLN A 268 9.47 8.01 -9.36
N ALA A 269 9.02 9.14 -8.79
CA ALA A 269 7.74 9.73 -9.11
C ALA A 269 7.87 10.68 -10.32
N ALA A 270 7.11 10.44 -11.40
CA ALA A 270 7.10 11.31 -12.57
C ALA A 270 6.67 12.76 -12.24
N SER A 271 5.90 12.94 -11.17
CA SER A 271 5.47 14.22 -10.62
C SER A 271 6.54 14.93 -9.76
N GLY A 272 7.64 14.24 -9.43
CA GLY A 272 8.64 14.68 -8.44
C GLY A 272 8.11 14.72 -7.00
N ILE A 273 6.94 14.13 -6.75
CA ILE A 273 6.31 14.11 -5.42
C ILE A 273 6.88 12.96 -4.59
N THR A 274 7.45 13.27 -3.42
CA THR A 274 7.80 12.24 -2.43
C THR A 274 6.54 11.58 -1.89
N ASN A 275 6.55 10.25 -1.69
CA ASN A 275 5.41 9.47 -1.24
C ASN A 275 4.20 9.57 -2.18
N ASP A 276 4.42 9.49 -3.49
CA ASP A 276 3.35 9.57 -4.48
C ASP A 276 2.54 8.25 -4.54
N PRO A 277 1.23 8.25 -4.19
CA PRO A 277 0.37 7.07 -4.31
C PRO A 277 0.04 6.69 -5.75
N TYR A 278 0.24 7.61 -6.69
CA TYR A 278 -0.12 7.49 -8.11
C TYR A 278 1.12 7.38 -8.98
N LEU A 279 2.17 6.77 -8.44
CA LEU A 279 3.44 6.56 -9.12
C LEU A 279 3.20 5.91 -10.50
N VAL A 280 3.45 6.68 -11.55
CA VAL A 280 3.37 6.27 -12.96
C VAL A 280 4.76 6.25 -13.57
N GLU A 281 5.00 5.27 -14.44
CA GLU A 281 6.28 5.11 -15.15
C GLU A 281 6.61 6.32 -16.03
N ASN A 282 5.60 6.93 -16.64
CA ASN A 282 5.72 8.11 -17.50
C ASN A 282 4.34 8.74 -17.76
N VAL A 283 4.19 10.04 -17.53
CA VAL A 283 2.92 10.76 -17.80
C VAL A 283 2.55 10.76 -19.29
N ALA A 284 3.52 10.58 -20.20
CA ALA A 284 3.32 10.61 -21.65
C ALA A 284 2.98 9.24 -22.26
N SER A 285 3.23 8.13 -21.55
CA SER A 285 2.90 6.77 -21.97
C SER A 285 2.76 5.93 -20.70
N PRO A 286 1.59 5.97 -20.03
CA PRO A 286 1.40 5.27 -18.78
C PRO A 286 1.51 3.77 -19.03
N GLY A 287 2.65 3.18 -18.65
CA GLY A 287 2.74 1.75 -18.47
C GLY A 287 1.86 1.32 -17.29
N PRO A 288 1.75 0.01 -17.06
CA PRO A 288 0.94 -0.52 -15.96
C PRO A 288 1.44 0.02 -14.61
N GLN A 289 0.50 0.47 -13.80
CA GLN A 289 0.74 1.03 -12.46
C GLN A 289 0.74 -0.09 -11.41
N VAL A 290 1.26 0.20 -10.21
CA VAL A 290 1.17 -0.71 -9.06
C VAL A 290 -0.29 -1.10 -8.81
N GLY A 291 -0.57 -2.39 -8.74
CA GLY A 291 -1.91 -2.96 -8.59
C GLY A 291 -2.66 -3.20 -9.90
N TRP A 292 -2.06 -2.99 -11.06
CA TRP A 292 -2.71 -3.33 -12.33
C TRP A 292 -2.96 -4.83 -12.41
N ALA A 293 -4.22 -5.22 -12.66
CA ALA A 293 -4.60 -6.62 -12.84
C ALA A 293 -4.56 -7.00 -14.33
N GLY A 294 -3.91 -8.11 -14.63
CA GLY A 294 -3.77 -8.68 -15.97
C GLY A 294 -2.74 -9.81 -15.98
N ASP A 295 -2.56 -10.46 -17.12
CA ASP A 295 -1.54 -11.51 -17.34
C ASP A 295 -0.13 -10.92 -17.12
N VAL A 296 0.36 -10.94 -15.87
CA VAL A 296 1.62 -10.31 -15.46
C VAL A 296 2.80 -11.23 -15.74
N ASP A 297 2.59 -12.55 -15.68
CA ASP A 297 3.62 -13.56 -15.91
C ASP A 297 3.78 -13.94 -17.40
N ALA A 298 2.88 -13.42 -18.26
CA ALA A 298 2.84 -13.59 -19.71
C ALA A 298 2.64 -15.05 -20.13
N ASP A 299 1.91 -15.84 -19.33
CA ASP A 299 1.59 -17.23 -19.63
C ASP A 299 0.49 -17.39 -20.70
N GLY A 300 -0.21 -16.30 -21.03
CA GLY A 300 -1.28 -16.24 -22.03
C GLY A 300 -2.69 -16.40 -21.46
N TYR A 301 -2.86 -16.44 -20.14
CA TYR A 301 -4.13 -16.47 -19.42
C TYR A 301 -4.24 -15.26 -18.48
N ASP A 302 -5.40 -14.60 -18.50
CA ASP A 302 -5.75 -13.62 -17.47
C ASP A 302 -6.45 -14.39 -16.33
N GLY A 303 -5.65 -15.00 -15.46
CA GLY A 303 -6.04 -15.72 -14.26
C GLY A 303 -6.64 -14.82 -13.18
N SER A 304 -6.45 -13.50 -13.28
CA SER A 304 -6.95 -12.49 -12.33
C SER A 304 -8.45 -12.53 -11.98
N GLN A 305 -9.24 -13.31 -12.72
CA GLN A 305 -10.66 -13.52 -12.45
C GLN A 305 -10.96 -14.40 -11.23
N ASP A 306 -10.04 -15.28 -10.83
CA ASP A 306 -10.24 -16.13 -9.65
C ASP A 306 -9.59 -15.54 -8.37
N ASN A 307 -8.70 -14.56 -8.53
CA ASN A 307 -8.15 -13.75 -7.45
C ASN A 307 -9.27 -13.31 -6.49
N ILE A 308 -9.02 -13.51 -5.20
CA ILE A 308 -9.94 -13.11 -4.14
C ILE A 308 -9.41 -11.83 -3.53
N TYR A 309 -10.20 -10.75 -3.56
CA TYR A 309 -9.74 -9.45 -3.09
C TYR A 309 -10.85 -8.63 -2.44
N ASN A 310 -10.49 -7.67 -1.58
CA ASN A 310 -11.46 -6.91 -0.78
C ASN A 310 -12.36 -5.97 -1.59
N HIS A 311 -11.95 -5.55 -2.80
CA HIS A 311 -12.73 -4.62 -3.63
C HIS A 311 -14.02 -5.22 -4.23
N THR A 312 -14.16 -6.55 -4.29
CA THR A 312 -15.42 -7.24 -4.67
C THR A 312 -16.24 -7.70 -3.48
N LEU A 313 -15.67 -7.68 -2.27
CA LEU A 313 -16.28 -8.27 -1.08
C LEU A 313 -16.94 -7.23 -0.16
N ALA A 314 -16.72 -5.94 -0.41
CA ALA A 314 -17.09 -4.86 0.49
C ALA A 314 -18.48 -4.24 0.24
N TYR A 315 -19.24 -4.68 -0.78
CA TYR A 315 -20.54 -4.10 -1.14
C TYR A 315 -21.55 -5.13 -1.64
#